data_AF-A0A5E4BV90-F1
#
_entry.id   AF-A0A5E4BV90-F1
#
_cell.length_a   1.000
_cell.length_b   1.000
_cell.length_c   1.000
_cell.angle_alpha   90.00
_cell.angle_beta   90.00
_cell.angle_gamma   90.00
#
_symmetry.space_group_name_H-M   'P 1'
#
loop_
_entity.id
_entity.type
_entity.pdbx_description
1 polymer ?
#
loop_
_entity_poly.entity_id
_entity_poly.type
_entity_poly.pdbx_seq_one_letter_code
_entity_poly.pdbx_strand_id
1 'polypeptide(L)'
;MGSQEVLGQAARLASSGLLLQVLFRVITFVLNAFILRFLSKEIVGVVNVRLTLLYSTTTFLAREAFRRACLSGSTQRDWSQTLNLLWLTVPLGVFWSLFLGWVWLQLLEVPDPDVVPHYGTGVVLFGLSAVVELLGEPFWVLAQAHMFVKLKVIAESLSVILRSILTAFLVLWLPLWGLYIFSLAQLFYTSVLVLCYVIYFTKLLSSPESTKQHTLPVSRITDLLPDFTRNRDFVNWKEAKLTWSFFKQSFLKQILTEGERYVMTFLNVLNFGDQGVYDIVNNLGSLVARLIFQPIEESFYIFFAKVLEREKDATLQRQEDFAVAAMVLESLLKLALLAGLTITVFGFAYSQLALDIYGGAMLSSGSGPVLLRTYCLYVLLLAINGVTECFTFAAMSKEEVDRWVT
;
A
#
# COMPACT_ATOMS: atom_id res chain seq x y z
N MET A 1 -26.05 -18.80 -0.27
CA MET A 1 -25.62 -18.19 1.00
C MET A 1 -26.35 -16.87 1.15
N GLY A 2 -27.05 -16.64 2.26
CA GLY A 2 -27.82 -15.41 2.46
C GLY A 2 -26.89 -14.23 2.76
N SER A 3 -27.24 -13.02 2.29
CA SER A 3 -26.41 -11.81 2.43
C SER A 3 -26.01 -11.51 3.88
N GLN A 4 -26.82 -11.91 4.87
CA GLN A 4 -26.50 -11.76 6.30
C GLN A 4 -25.45 -12.75 6.81
N GLU A 5 -25.40 -13.99 6.30
CA GLU A 5 -24.33 -14.95 6.64
C GLU A 5 -22.99 -14.54 6.04
N VAL A 6 -23.02 -14.01 4.80
CA VAL A 6 -21.83 -13.46 4.13
C VAL A 6 -21.31 -12.26 4.92
N LEU A 7 -22.19 -11.38 5.40
CA LEU A 7 -21.82 -10.21 6.21
C LEU A 7 -21.23 -10.63 7.58
N GLY A 8 -21.82 -11.61 8.26
CA GLY A 8 -21.35 -12.12 9.55
C GLY A 8 -20.00 -12.85 9.45
N GLN A 9 -19.79 -13.65 8.40
CA GLN A 9 -18.49 -14.23 8.10
C GLN A 9 -17.46 -13.16 7.70
N ALA A 10 -17.83 -12.20 6.85
CA ALA A 10 -16.96 -11.10 6.47
C ALA A 10 -16.50 -10.27 7.67
N ALA A 11 -17.39 -9.97 8.62
CA ALA A 11 -17.06 -9.22 9.83
C ALA A 11 -16.10 -9.98 10.77
N ARG A 12 -16.31 -11.29 10.99
CA ARG A 12 -15.42 -12.13 11.82
C ARG A 12 -14.06 -12.39 11.14
N LEU A 13 -14.06 -12.53 9.81
CA LEU A 13 -12.84 -12.66 9.01
C LEU A 13 -12.06 -11.34 8.99
N ALA A 14 -12.76 -10.21 8.92
CA ALA A 14 -12.17 -8.89 9.00
C ALA A 14 -11.53 -8.66 10.38
N SER A 15 -12.22 -8.92 11.48
CA SER A 15 -11.68 -8.66 12.83
C SER A 15 -10.45 -9.52 13.15
N SER A 16 -10.48 -10.82 12.83
CA SER A 16 -9.33 -11.72 13.03
C SER A 16 -8.17 -11.42 12.07
N GLY A 17 -8.46 -11.04 10.83
CA GLY A 17 -7.46 -10.60 9.86
C GLY A 17 -6.79 -9.27 10.25
N LEU A 18 -7.56 -8.33 10.79
CA LEU A 18 -7.08 -7.02 11.24
C LEU A 18 -6.09 -7.16 12.41
N LEU A 19 -6.42 -7.95 13.43
CA LEU A 19 -5.53 -8.17 14.58
C LEU A 19 -4.18 -8.78 14.12
N LEU A 20 -4.25 -9.78 13.24
CA LEU A 20 -3.08 -10.43 12.68
C LEU A 20 -2.24 -9.46 11.84
N GLN A 21 -2.89 -8.60 11.05
CA GLN A 21 -2.22 -7.57 10.25
C GLN A 21 -1.51 -6.55 11.13
N VAL A 22 -2.13 -6.11 12.23
CA VAL A 22 -1.50 -5.19 13.19
C VAL A 22 -0.27 -5.83 13.82
N LEU A 23 -0.37 -7.08 14.27
CA LEU A 23 0.77 -7.82 14.84
C LEU A 23 1.95 -7.87 13.86
N PHE A 24 1.69 -8.20 12.60
CA PHE A 24 2.74 -8.25 11.58
C PHE A 24 3.33 -6.89 11.23
N ARG A 25 2.52 -5.81 11.28
CA ARG A 25 3.03 -4.44 11.14
C ARG A 25 3.97 -4.05 12.28
N VAL A 26 3.66 -4.46 13.52
CA VAL A 26 4.56 -4.22 14.67
C VAL A 26 5.87 -4.98 14.51
N ILE A 27 5.82 -6.26 14.13
CA ILE A 27 7.03 -7.07 13.92
C ILE A 27 7.92 -6.45 12.84
N THR A 28 7.33 -6.06 11.71
CA THR A 28 8.06 -5.45 10.60
C THR A 28 8.59 -4.07 10.95
N PHE A 29 7.86 -3.28 11.73
CA PHE A 29 8.34 -1.99 12.27
C PHE A 29 9.59 -2.15 13.13
N VAL A 30 9.60 -3.13 14.04
CA VAL A 30 10.76 -3.43 14.90
C VAL A 30 11.95 -3.93 14.10
N LEU A 31 11.73 -4.84 13.14
CA LEU A 31 12.80 -5.34 12.27
C LEU A 31 13.40 -4.24 11.40
N ASN A 32 12.58 -3.34 10.85
CA ASN A 32 13.06 -2.20 10.08
C ASN A 32 13.86 -1.23 10.96
N ALA A 33 13.39 -0.94 12.18
CA ALA A 33 14.14 -0.12 13.13
C ALA A 33 15.54 -0.70 13.42
N PHE A 34 15.62 -2.02 13.60
CA PHE A 34 16.88 -2.71 13.79
C PHE A 34 17.79 -2.57 12.56
N ILE A 35 17.27 -2.83 11.36
CA ILE A 35 18.03 -2.74 10.10
C ILE A 35 18.61 -1.34 9.90
N LEU A 36 17.85 -0.28 10.18
CA LEU A 36 18.28 1.11 9.99
C LEU A 36 19.55 1.48 10.77
N ARG A 37 19.80 0.83 11.92
CA ARG A 37 21.00 1.11 12.73
C ARG A 37 22.30 0.69 12.07
N PHE A 38 22.24 -0.11 11.01
CA PHE A 38 23.40 -0.62 10.29
C PHE A 38 23.55 -0.06 8.87
N LEU A 39 22.67 0.88 8.48
CA LEU A 39 22.64 1.43 7.13
C LEU A 39 23.06 2.89 7.08
N SER A 40 23.65 3.27 5.95
CA SER A 40 23.85 4.68 5.63
C SER A 40 22.55 5.32 5.13
N LYS A 41 22.41 6.62 5.36
CA LYS A 41 21.24 7.40 4.93
C LYS A 41 21.07 7.40 3.42
N GLU A 42 22.17 7.34 2.67
CA GLU A 42 22.18 7.35 1.22
C GLU A 42 21.64 6.05 0.62
N ILE A 43 22.05 4.90 1.17
CA ILE A 43 21.50 3.59 0.75
C ILE A 43 20.00 3.55 1.03
N VAL A 44 19.58 4.00 2.22
CA VAL A 44 18.17 4.06 2.59
C VAL A 44 17.37 4.92 1.62
N GLY A 45 17.83 6.13 1.28
CA GLY A 45 17.13 6.99 0.34
C GLY A 45 17.03 6.41 -1.06
N VAL A 46 18.11 5.82 -1.57
CA VAL A 46 18.09 5.13 -2.87
C VAL A 46 17.09 3.97 -2.88
N VAL A 47 17.07 3.15 -1.84
CA VAL A 47 16.19 1.97 -1.74
C VAL A 47 14.73 2.38 -1.53
N ASN A 48 14.44 3.15 -0.48
CA ASN A 48 13.07 3.43 -0.05
C ASN A 48 12.35 4.45 -0.92
N VAL A 49 13.09 5.39 -1.52
CA VAL A 49 12.48 6.40 -2.42
C VAL A 49 12.60 5.94 -3.85
N ARG A 50 13.82 5.77 -4.39
CA ARG A 50 14.00 5.62 -5.84
C ARG A 50 13.69 4.23 -6.38
N LEU A 51 14.27 3.19 -5.79
CA LEU A 51 14.07 1.82 -6.28
C LEU A 51 12.68 1.29 -5.93
N THR A 52 12.17 1.67 -4.76
CA THR A 52 10.77 1.38 -4.38
C THR A 52 9.79 2.10 -5.30
N LEU A 53 10.06 3.35 -5.74
CA LEU A 53 9.25 4.04 -6.73
C LEU A 53 9.28 3.34 -8.10
N LEU A 54 10.44 2.88 -8.57
CA LEU A 54 10.54 2.09 -9.80
C LEU A 54 9.67 0.84 -9.71
N TYR A 55 9.81 0.10 -8.61
CA TYR A 55 9.05 -1.11 -8.34
C TYR A 55 7.54 -0.87 -8.26
N SER A 56 7.11 0.11 -7.47
CA SER A 56 5.69 0.42 -7.26
C SER A 56 5.05 0.92 -8.56
N THR A 57 5.74 1.79 -9.31
CA THR A 57 5.27 2.31 -10.60
C THR A 57 5.13 1.18 -11.62
N THR A 58 6.14 0.31 -11.74
CA THR A 58 6.13 -0.82 -12.68
C THR A 58 4.96 -1.76 -12.40
N THR A 59 4.83 -2.21 -11.15
CA THR A 59 3.74 -3.12 -10.78
C THR A 59 2.38 -2.46 -10.92
N PHE A 60 2.22 -1.21 -10.47
CA PHE A 60 0.95 -0.50 -10.51
C PHE A 60 0.44 -0.28 -11.94
N LEU A 61 1.29 0.22 -12.84
CA LEU A 61 0.95 0.40 -14.26
C LEU A 61 0.63 -0.93 -14.95
N ALA A 62 1.32 -2.01 -14.58
CA ALA A 62 1.11 -3.32 -15.20
C ALA A 62 -0.17 -4.03 -14.72
N ARG A 63 -0.62 -3.83 -13.47
CA ARG A 63 -1.66 -4.69 -12.86
C ARG A 63 -2.94 -4.02 -12.39
N GLU A 64 -2.92 -2.76 -11.96
CA GLU A 64 -4.04 -2.19 -11.20
C GLU A 64 -5.34 -2.18 -12.03
N ALA A 65 -5.21 -1.81 -13.30
CA ALA A 65 -6.33 -1.80 -14.23
C ALA A 65 -6.94 -3.20 -14.44
N PHE A 66 -6.09 -4.22 -14.54
CA PHE A 66 -6.49 -5.61 -14.71
C PHE A 66 -7.19 -6.14 -13.46
N ARG A 67 -6.64 -5.88 -12.28
CA ARG A 67 -7.28 -6.26 -11.00
C ARG A 67 -8.69 -5.70 -10.90
N ARG A 68 -8.87 -4.40 -11.17
CA ARG A 68 -10.19 -3.74 -11.09
C ARG A 68 -11.18 -4.32 -12.08
N ALA A 69 -10.78 -4.50 -13.33
CA ALA A 69 -11.64 -5.05 -14.37
C ALA A 69 -12.02 -6.52 -14.09
N CYS A 70 -11.03 -7.36 -13.78
CA CYS A 70 -11.21 -8.79 -13.54
C CYS A 70 -11.84 -9.12 -12.17
N LEU A 71 -11.92 -8.17 -11.24
CA LEU A 71 -12.73 -8.34 -10.01
C LEU A 71 -14.17 -7.87 -10.18
N SER A 72 -14.44 -6.99 -11.15
CA SER A 72 -15.78 -6.45 -11.43
C SER A 72 -16.63 -7.34 -12.35
N GLY A 73 -16.15 -8.53 -12.72
CA GLY A 73 -16.82 -9.43 -13.66
C GLY A 73 -18.12 -10.04 -13.12
N SER A 74 -19.03 -10.40 -14.03
CA SER A 74 -20.30 -11.05 -13.68
C SER A 74 -20.13 -12.46 -13.13
N THR A 75 -21.09 -12.92 -12.32
CA THR A 75 -21.11 -14.26 -11.69
C THR A 75 -21.08 -15.41 -12.71
N GLN A 76 -21.61 -15.19 -13.91
CA GLN A 76 -21.50 -16.09 -15.07
C GLN A 76 -20.45 -15.54 -16.03
N ARG A 77 -19.19 -15.88 -15.82
CA ARG A 77 -18.09 -15.52 -16.72
C ARG A 77 -17.22 -16.72 -17.04
N ASP A 78 -16.58 -16.65 -18.20
CA ASP A 78 -15.56 -17.63 -18.57
C ASP A 78 -14.22 -17.23 -17.94
N TRP A 79 -13.83 -18.00 -16.93
CA TRP A 79 -12.59 -17.77 -16.20
C TRP A 79 -11.34 -18.03 -17.04
N SER A 80 -11.39 -18.88 -18.06
CA SER A 80 -10.24 -19.10 -18.94
C SER A 80 -9.87 -17.81 -19.70
N GLN A 81 -10.88 -17.08 -20.18
CA GLN A 81 -10.69 -15.80 -20.87
C GLN A 81 -10.20 -14.69 -19.92
N THR A 82 -10.71 -14.67 -18.68
CA THR A 82 -10.25 -13.73 -17.64
C THR A 82 -8.80 -14.02 -17.24
N LEU A 83 -8.41 -15.29 -17.12
CA LEU A 83 -7.04 -15.69 -16.81
C LEU A 83 -6.08 -15.31 -17.95
N ASN A 84 -6.45 -15.55 -19.20
CA ASN A 84 -5.67 -15.11 -20.37
C ASN A 84 -5.45 -13.59 -20.37
N LEU A 85 -6.48 -12.81 -20.03
CA LEU A 85 -6.37 -11.36 -19.86
C LEU A 85 -5.41 -10.98 -18.73
N LEU A 86 -5.47 -11.67 -17.58
CA LEU A 86 -4.57 -11.43 -16.45
C LEU A 86 -3.11 -11.76 -16.77
N TRP A 87 -2.85 -12.78 -17.59
CA TRP A 87 -1.48 -13.09 -18.01
C TRP A 87 -0.84 -12.00 -18.88
N LEU A 88 -1.62 -11.09 -19.49
CA LEU A 88 -1.07 -9.91 -20.18
C LEU A 88 -0.40 -8.91 -19.24
N THR A 89 -0.62 -9.01 -17.92
CA THR A 89 0.09 -8.19 -16.92
C THR A 89 1.60 -8.45 -16.93
N VAL A 90 2.04 -9.68 -17.22
CA VAL A 90 3.46 -10.07 -17.23
C VAL A 90 4.24 -9.42 -18.38
N PRO A 91 3.86 -9.58 -19.67
CA PRO A 91 4.58 -8.91 -20.76
C PRO A 91 4.50 -7.39 -20.65
N LEU A 92 3.37 -6.85 -20.16
CA LEU A 92 3.25 -5.41 -19.88
C LEU A 92 4.20 -4.97 -18.75
N GLY A 93 4.36 -5.80 -17.72
CA GLY A 93 5.33 -5.62 -16.65
C GLY A 93 6.77 -5.64 -17.13
N VAL A 94 7.11 -6.57 -18.03
CA VAL A 94 8.43 -6.62 -18.68
C VAL A 94 8.68 -5.33 -19.47
N PHE A 95 7.70 -4.88 -20.26
CA PHE A 95 7.80 -3.61 -20.99
C PHE A 95 8.07 -2.43 -20.05
N TRP A 96 7.26 -2.26 -19.00
CA TRP A 96 7.44 -1.16 -18.04
C TRP A 96 8.74 -1.27 -17.24
N SER A 97 9.13 -2.48 -16.85
CA SER A 97 10.38 -2.74 -16.12
C SER A 97 11.60 -2.34 -16.96
N LEU A 98 11.61 -2.69 -18.26
CA LEU A 98 12.68 -2.29 -19.18
C LEU A 98 12.67 -0.79 -19.46
N PHE A 99 11.50 -0.21 -19.73
CA PHE A 99 11.36 1.21 -20.04
C PHE A 99 11.75 2.08 -18.84
N LEU A 100 11.16 1.84 -17.66
CA LEU A 100 11.46 2.60 -16.45
C LEU A 100 12.86 2.29 -15.93
N GLY A 101 13.34 1.04 -16.05
CA GLY A 101 14.71 0.69 -15.73
C GLY A 101 15.72 1.47 -16.59
N TRP A 102 15.45 1.62 -17.89
CA TRP A 102 16.25 2.47 -18.78
C TRP A 102 16.22 3.94 -18.35
N VAL A 103 15.05 4.49 -18.00
CA VAL A 103 14.93 5.86 -17.46
C VAL A 103 15.78 6.02 -16.19
N TRP A 104 15.72 5.07 -15.26
CA TRP A 104 16.49 5.10 -14.01
C TRP A 104 18.01 5.01 -14.22
N LEU A 105 18.46 4.30 -15.25
CA LEU A 105 19.88 4.13 -15.54
C LEU A 105 20.47 5.27 -16.38
N GLN A 106 19.67 5.87 -17.27
CA GLN A 106 20.19 6.76 -18.31
C GLN A 106 19.75 8.22 -18.17
N LEU A 107 18.57 8.48 -17.59
CA LEU A 107 18.03 9.83 -17.47
C LEU A 107 18.14 10.42 -16.06
N LEU A 108 18.19 9.55 -15.04
CA LEU A 108 18.28 9.97 -13.64
C LEU A 108 19.73 10.07 -13.17
N GLU A 109 19.95 10.94 -12.18
CA GLU A 109 21.27 11.08 -11.52
C GLU A 109 21.69 9.74 -10.89
N VAL A 110 22.89 9.26 -11.25
CA VAL A 110 23.43 8.01 -10.72
C VAL A 110 24.17 8.30 -9.40
N PRO A 111 23.87 7.59 -8.30
CA PRO A 111 24.59 7.75 -7.05
C PRO A 111 26.09 7.47 -7.20
N ASP A 112 26.90 8.17 -6.41
CA ASP A 112 28.34 7.94 -6.33
C ASP A 112 28.63 6.47 -5.94
N PRO A 113 29.38 5.70 -6.76
CA PRO A 113 29.71 4.31 -6.47
C PRO A 113 30.42 4.08 -5.13
N ASP A 114 31.17 5.07 -4.64
CA ASP A 114 31.88 4.97 -3.36
C ASP A 114 30.92 5.02 -2.16
N VAL A 115 29.74 5.63 -2.34
CA VAL A 115 28.72 5.77 -1.30
C VAL A 115 27.61 4.71 -1.45
N VAL A 116 27.19 4.44 -2.69
CA VAL A 116 26.15 3.45 -3.01
C VAL A 116 26.66 2.51 -4.10
N PRO A 117 27.38 1.43 -3.73
CA PRO A 117 27.92 0.50 -4.70
C PRO A 117 26.81 -0.29 -5.42
N HIS A 118 27.05 -0.63 -6.68
CA HIS A 118 26.22 -1.51 -7.50
C HIS A 118 24.79 -1.00 -7.80
N TYR A 119 24.62 0.32 -7.94
CA TYR A 119 23.33 0.93 -8.30
C TYR A 119 22.65 0.28 -9.52
N GLY A 120 23.41 0.10 -10.61
CA GLY A 120 22.86 -0.44 -11.85
C GLY A 120 22.25 -1.84 -11.70
N THR A 121 22.91 -2.71 -10.95
CA THR A 121 22.37 -4.05 -10.68
C THR A 121 21.14 -4.00 -9.78
N GLY A 122 21.09 -3.04 -8.85
CA GLY A 122 19.91 -2.82 -8.02
C GLY A 122 18.69 -2.42 -8.84
N VAL A 123 18.84 -1.52 -9.82
CA VAL A 123 17.75 -1.14 -10.74
C VAL A 123 17.22 -2.37 -11.49
N VAL A 124 18.11 -3.18 -12.06
CA VAL A 124 17.72 -4.39 -12.81
C VAL A 124 17.02 -5.41 -11.91
N LEU A 125 17.54 -5.66 -10.70
CA LEU A 125 16.95 -6.64 -9.78
C LEU A 125 15.61 -6.18 -9.20
N PHE A 126 15.44 -4.89 -8.91
CA PHE A 126 14.13 -4.35 -8.53
C PHE A 126 13.13 -4.44 -9.69
N GLY A 127 13.55 -4.12 -10.91
CA GLY A 127 12.76 -4.34 -12.12
C GLY A 127 12.37 -5.81 -12.33
N LEU A 128 13.29 -6.74 -12.11
CA LEU A 128 13.04 -8.18 -12.17
C LEU A 128 12.06 -8.62 -11.08
N SER A 129 12.21 -8.13 -9.85
CA SER A 129 11.30 -8.45 -8.74
C SER A 129 9.86 -8.03 -9.06
N ALA A 130 9.67 -6.87 -9.71
CA ALA A 130 8.36 -6.43 -10.16
C ALA A 130 7.73 -7.43 -11.15
N VAL A 131 8.51 -7.94 -12.12
CA VAL A 131 8.05 -8.95 -13.08
C VAL A 131 7.73 -10.28 -12.38
N VAL A 132 8.56 -10.70 -11.42
CA VAL A 132 8.31 -11.91 -10.63
C VAL A 132 7.00 -11.80 -9.86
N GLU A 133 6.73 -10.68 -9.18
CA GLU A 133 5.45 -10.47 -8.48
C GLU A 133 4.26 -10.57 -9.44
N LEU A 134 4.40 -10.08 -10.67
CA LEU A 134 3.33 -10.13 -11.67
C LEU A 134 2.95 -11.55 -12.11
N LEU A 135 3.84 -12.54 -11.95
CA LEU A 135 3.50 -13.96 -12.16
C LEU A 135 2.45 -14.45 -11.16
N GLY A 136 2.31 -13.79 -10.00
CA GLY A 136 1.33 -14.10 -8.97
C GLY A 136 -0.06 -13.51 -9.22
N GLU A 137 -0.24 -12.62 -10.20
CA GLU A 137 -1.49 -11.88 -10.39
C GLU A 137 -2.72 -12.75 -10.67
N PRO A 138 -2.66 -13.79 -11.53
CA PRO A 138 -3.79 -14.69 -11.77
C PRO A 138 -4.26 -15.36 -10.47
N PHE A 139 -3.32 -15.80 -9.64
CA PHE A 139 -3.61 -16.43 -8.35
C PHE A 139 -4.19 -15.44 -7.35
N TRP A 140 -3.64 -14.23 -7.29
CA TRP A 140 -4.12 -13.18 -6.40
C TRP A 140 -5.56 -12.79 -6.73
N VAL A 141 -5.87 -12.54 -8.02
CA VAL A 141 -7.23 -12.16 -8.45
C VAL A 141 -8.22 -13.28 -8.21
N LEU A 142 -7.85 -14.54 -8.49
CA LEU A 142 -8.70 -15.69 -8.18
C LEU A 142 -8.97 -15.79 -6.67
N ALA A 143 -7.94 -15.61 -5.84
CA ALA A 143 -8.08 -15.64 -4.39
C ALA A 143 -9.01 -14.53 -3.88
N GLN A 144 -8.91 -13.32 -4.43
CA GLN A 144 -9.77 -12.20 -4.05
C GLN A 144 -11.21 -12.39 -4.51
N ALA A 145 -11.44 -12.87 -5.73
CA ALA A 145 -12.78 -13.12 -6.26
C ALA A 145 -13.56 -14.18 -5.45
N HIS A 146 -12.84 -15.13 -4.82
CA HIS A 146 -13.43 -16.14 -3.93
C HIS A 146 -13.28 -15.80 -2.44
N MET A 147 -12.92 -14.55 -2.10
CA MET A 147 -12.86 -14.04 -0.72
C MET A 147 -11.89 -14.82 0.20
N PHE A 148 -10.78 -15.33 -0.33
CA PHE A 148 -9.70 -15.93 0.47
C PHE A 148 -8.85 -14.87 1.18
N VAL A 149 -9.48 -14.09 2.06
CA VAL A 149 -8.86 -12.96 2.79
C VAL A 149 -7.70 -13.44 3.68
N LYS A 150 -7.85 -14.60 4.35
CA LYS A 150 -6.80 -15.17 5.20
C LYS A 150 -5.53 -15.50 4.42
N LEU A 151 -5.66 -16.07 3.21
CA LEU A 151 -4.51 -16.38 2.36
C LEU A 151 -3.73 -15.12 2.03
N LYS A 152 -4.42 -14.06 1.61
CA LYS A 152 -3.81 -12.77 1.30
C LYS A 152 -3.02 -12.23 2.50
N VAL A 153 -3.67 -12.13 3.66
CA VAL A 153 -3.04 -11.59 4.88
C VAL A 153 -1.80 -12.39 5.27
N ILE A 154 -1.87 -13.73 5.24
CA ILE A 154 -0.74 -14.60 5.59
C ILE A 154 0.39 -14.48 4.55
N ALA A 155 0.06 -14.58 3.25
CA ALA A 155 1.06 -14.56 2.18
C ALA A 155 1.81 -13.22 2.13
N GLU A 156 1.09 -12.09 2.18
CA GLU A 156 1.70 -10.75 2.18
C GLU A 156 2.58 -10.56 3.42
N SER A 157 2.08 -10.91 4.60
CA SER A 157 2.82 -10.69 5.85
C SER A 157 4.03 -11.59 6.01
N LEU A 158 3.90 -12.88 5.68
CA LEU A 158 5.00 -13.84 5.74
C LEU A 158 6.14 -13.40 4.81
N SER A 159 5.80 -12.95 3.60
CA SER A 159 6.79 -12.49 2.63
C SER A 159 7.56 -11.26 3.15
N VAL A 160 6.86 -10.27 3.72
CA VAL A 160 7.52 -9.07 4.28
C VAL A 160 8.42 -9.42 5.47
N ILE A 161 7.98 -10.33 6.36
CA ILE A 161 8.79 -10.75 7.51
C ILE A 161 10.04 -11.48 7.03
N LEU A 162 9.90 -12.45 6.12
CA LEU A 162 11.03 -13.20 5.57
C LEU A 162 12.00 -12.29 4.82
N ARG A 163 11.52 -11.29 4.08
CA ARG A 163 12.35 -10.21 3.50
C ARG A 163 13.15 -9.47 4.56
N SER A 164 12.49 -9.06 5.63
CA SER A 164 13.09 -8.25 6.69
C SER A 164 14.14 -9.05 7.46
N ILE A 165 13.86 -10.33 7.75
CA ILE A 165 14.83 -11.25 8.37
C ILE A 165 16.04 -11.44 7.46
N LEU A 166 15.82 -11.70 6.16
CA LEU A 166 16.92 -11.85 5.21
C LEU A 166 17.75 -10.57 5.10
N THR A 167 17.12 -9.40 5.06
CA THR A 167 17.81 -8.10 5.04
C THR A 167 18.66 -7.93 6.29
N ALA A 168 18.09 -8.14 7.48
CA ALA A 168 18.82 -8.06 8.74
C ALA A 168 20.01 -9.02 8.79
N PHE A 169 19.82 -10.27 8.34
CA PHE A 169 20.90 -11.24 8.23
C PHE A 169 22.01 -10.72 7.30
N LEU A 170 21.68 -10.38 6.06
CA LEU A 170 22.67 -9.95 5.07
C LEU A 170 23.42 -8.67 5.49
N VAL A 171 22.74 -7.72 6.14
CA VAL A 171 23.37 -6.49 6.65
C VAL A 171 24.40 -6.78 7.76
N LEU A 172 24.12 -7.75 8.63
CA LEU A 172 25.05 -8.12 9.72
C LEU A 172 26.27 -8.92 9.21
N TRP A 173 26.05 -9.84 8.27
CA TRP A 173 27.09 -10.78 7.84
C TRP A 173 27.88 -10.29 6.62
N LEU A 174 27.26 -9.47 5.75
CA LEU A 174 27.82 -9.03 4.47
C LEU A 174 27.59 -7.52 4.25
N PRO A 175 28.00 -6.63 5.18
CA PRO A 175 27.70 -5.20 5.11
C PRO A 175 28.27 -4.51 3.85
N LEU A 176 29.37 -5.05 3.29
CA LEU A 176 30.02 -4.53 2.08
C LEU A 176 29.20 -4.72 0.80
N TRP A 177 28.14 -5.55 0.83
CA TRP A 177 27.32 -5.81 -0.35
C TRP A 177 26.41 -4.63 -0.73
N GLY A 178 26.25 -3.64 0.17
CA GLY A 178 25.50 -2.41 -0.09
C GLY A 178 24.12 -2.70 -0.68
N LEU A 179 23.88 -2.26 -1.92
CA LEU A 179 22.58 -2.38 -2.58
C LEU A 179 22.18 -3.81 -2.97
N TYR A 180 23.13 -4.73 -3.09
CA TYR A 180 22.81 -6.14 -3.38
C TYR A 180 21.95 -6.77 -2.30
N ILE A 181 22.13 -6.35 -1.05
CA ILE A 181 21.39 -6.86 0.10
C ILE A 181 19.88 -6.62 -0.11
N PHE A 182 19.51 -5.36 -0.40
CA PHE A 182 18.12 -4.96 -0.61
C PHE A 182 17.54 -5.56 -1.88
N SER A 183 18.36 -5.65 -2.93
CA SER A 183 17.94 -6.20 -4.22
C SER A 183 17.62 -7.69 -4.12
N LEU A 184 18.48 -8.46 -3.45
CA LEU A 184 18.25 -9.89 -3.21
C LEU A 184 17.07 -10.10 -2.26
N ALA A 185 16.96 -9.30 -1.20
CA ALA A 185 15.83 -9.37 -0.29
C ALA A 185 14.51 -9.05 -0.99
N GLN A 186 14.48 -8.05 -1.88
CA GLN A 186 13.28 -7.70 -2.64
C GLN A 186 12.90 -8.79 -3.65
N LEU A 187 13.86 -9.38 -4.35
CA LEU A 187 13.58 -10.53 -5.23
C LEU A 187 13.04 -11.72 -4.42
N PHE A 188 13.67 -12.04 -3.28
CA PHE A 188 13.23 -13.08 -2.37
C PHE A 188 11.80 -12.85 -1.87
N TYR A 189 11.46 -11.61 -1.48
CA TYR A 189 10.10 -11.22 -1.10
C TYR A 189 9.07 -11.59 -2.16
N THR A 190 9.29 -11.15 -3.40
CA THR A 190 8.34 -11.39 -4.50
C THR A 190 8.24 -12.87 -4.85
N SER A 191 9.36 -13.61 -4.79
CA SER A 191 9.37 -15.07 -5.00
C SER A 191 8.59 -15.81 -3.92
N VAL A 192 8.80 -15.48 -2.65
CA VAL A 192 8.05 -16.07 -1.53
C VAL A 192 6.56 -15.80 -1.67
N LEU A 193 6.18 -14.56 -2.02
CA LEU A 193 4.78 -14.18 -2.21
C LEU A 193 4.11 -15.04 -3.27
N VAL A 194 4.72 -15.17 -4.45
CA VAL A 194 4.22 -15.99 -5.55
C VAL A 194 4.17 -17.47 -5.15
N LEU A 195 5.21 -17.98 -4.48
CA LEU A 195 5.27 -19.36 -4.00
C LEU A 195 4.15 -19.66 -3.00
N CYS A 196 3.82 -18.74 -2.09
CA CYS A 196 2.70 -18.91 -1.16
C CYS A 196 1.38 -19.15 -1.90
N TYR A 197 1.11 -18.36 -2.95
CA TYR A 197 -0.09 -18.52 -3.76
C TYR A 197 -0.08 -19.84 -4.55
N VAL A 198 1.02 -20.15 -5.23
CA VAL A 198 1.16 -21.38 -6.03
C VAL A 198 1.01 -22.62 -5.14
N ILE A 199 1.68 -22.67 -3.99
CA ILE A 199 1.61 -23.79 -3.05
C ILE A 199 0.19 -23.93 -2.49
N TYR A 200 -0.47 -22.83 -2.14
CA TYR A 200 -1.83 -22.87 -1.62
C TYR A 200 -2.81 -23.43 -2.65
N PHE A 201 -2.82 -22.90 -3.87
CA PHE A 201 -3.72 -23.37 -4.93
C PHE A 201 -3.41 -24.80 -5.38
N THR A 202 -2.13 -25.19 -5.39
CA THR A 202 -1.76 -26.59 -5.68
C THR A 202 -2.35 -27.53 -4.63
N LYS A 203 -2.16 -27.24 -3.33
CA LYS A 203 -2.73 -28.06 -2.24
C LYS A 203 -4.25 -28.06 -2.25
N LEU A 204 -4.87 -26.93 -2.54
CA LEU A 204 -6.33 -26.78 -2.60
C LEU A 204 -6.91 -27.65 -3.72
N LEU A 205 -6.33 -27.60 -4.92
CA LEU A 205 -6.79 -28.34 -6.09
C LEU A 205 -6.44 -29.84 -6.02
N SER A 206 -5.39 -30.23 -5.29
CA SER A 206 -5.06 -31.64 -5.03
C SER A 206 -6.01 -32.31 -4.03
N SER A 207 -6.75 -31.56 -3.20
CA SER A 207 -7.66 -32.12 -2.20
C SER A 207 -9.11 -32.21 -2.72
N PRO A 208 -9.64 -33.42 -3.02
CA PRO A 208 -10.95 -33.59 -3.65
C PRO A 208 -12.14 -33.13 -2.80
N GLU A 209 -11.99 -33.05 -1.48
CA GLU A 209 -13.02 -32.55 -0.56
C GLU A 209 -13.14 -31.02 -0.59
N SER A 210 -12.01 -30.31 -0.77
CA SER A 210 -11.97 -28.85 -0.72
C SER A 210 -12.46 -28.22 -2.03
N THR A 211 -12.19 -28.85 -3.18
CA THR A 211 -12.72 -28.45 -4.50
C THR A 211 -14.24 -28.59 -4.62
N LYS A 212 -14.86 -29.47 -3.83
CA LYS A 212 -16.33 -29.59 -3.77
C LYS A 212 -16.98 -28.53 -2.87
N GLN A 213 -16.27 -28.07 -1.82
CA GLN A 213 -16.76 -27.03 -0.91
C GLN A 213 -16.63 -25.62 -1.49
N HIS A 214 -15.54 -25.35 -2.20
CA HIS A 214 -15.31 -24.10 -2.92
C HIS A 214 -15.53 -24.39 -4.40
N THR A 215 -16.69 -24.00 -4.96
CA THR A 215 -17.02 -24.15 -6.40
C THR A 215 -16.05 -23.33 -7.26
N LEU A 216 -14.81 -23.80 -7.39
CA LEU A 216 -13.74 -23.14 -8.11
C LEU A 216 -13.92 -23.38 -9.60
N PRO A 217 -13.62 -22.37 -10.43
CA PRO A 217 -13.77 -22.46 -11.88
C PRO A 217 -12.65 -23.28 -12.56
N VAL A 218 -11.63 -23.71 -11.81
CA VAL A 218 -10.45 -24.43 -12.28
C VAL A 218 -10.35 -25.79 -11.60
N SER A 219 -9.96 -26.81 -12.36
CA SER A 219 -9.83 -28.19 -11.86
C SER A 219 -8.38 -28.60 -11.65
N ARG A 220 -7.46 -27.99 -12.39
CA ARG A 220 -6.02 -28.26 -12.30
C ARG A 220 -5.23 -26.96 -12.25
N ILE A 221 -4.02 -27.01 -11.67
CA ILE A 221 -3.09 -25.86 -11.65
C ILE A 221 -2.74 -25.39 -13.07
N THR A 222 -2.74 -26.31 -14.04
CA THR A 222 -2.50 -26.01 -15.46
C THR A 222 -3.61 -25.17 -16.08
N ASP A 223 -4.82 -25.21 -15.51
CA ASP A 223 -5.95 -24.39 -16.00
C ASP A 223 -5.78 -22.91 -15.61
N LEU A 224 -4.84 -22.60 -14.71
CA LEU A 224 -4.48 -21.23 -14.34
C LEU A 224 -3.47 -20.60 -15.30
N LEU A 225 -2.84 -21.39 -16.16
CA LEU A 225 -1.92 -20.93 -17.20
C LEU A 225 -2.71 -20.43 -18.43
N PRO A 226 -2.11 -19.58 -19.28
CA PRO A 226 -2.83 -19.08 -20.44
C PRO A 226 -3.13 -20.21 -21.42
N ASP A 227 -4.39 -20.33 -21.81
CA ASP A 227 -4.87 -21.34 -22.75
C ASP A 227 -5.14 -20.68 -24.11
N PHE A 228 -4.32 -21.04 -25.10
CA PHE A 228 -4.44 -20.53 -26.47
C PHE A 228 -5.36 -21.38 -27.37
N THR A 229 -5.88 -22.50 -26.86
CA THR A 229 -6.43 -23.59 -27.70
C THR A 229 -7.92 -23.84 -27.51
N ARG A 230 -8.50 -23.46 -26.37
CA ARG A 230 -9.80 -23.97 -25.92
C ARG A 230 -11.01 -23.09 -26.26
N ASN A 231 -10.81 -21.84 -26.70
CA ASN A 231 -11.90 -20.88 -26.93
C ASN A 231 -11.76 -20.10 -28.24
N ARG A 232 -12.89 -19.71 -28.85
CA ARG A 232 -12.92 -18.88 -30.07
C ARG A 232 -12.36 -17.47 -29.83
N ASP A 233 -12.56 -16.92 -28.63
CA ASP A 233 -12.03 -15.63 -28.20
C ASP A 233 -10.96 -15.84 -27.12
N PHE A 234 -9.75 -15.33 -27.35
CA PHE A 234 -8.61 -15.48 -26.42
C PHE A 234 -8.82 -14.72 -25.10
N VAL A 235 -9.50 -13.58 -25.14
CA VAL A 235 -9.66 -12.63 -24.02
C VAL A 235 -11.11 -12.19 -23.90
N ASN A 236 -11.56 -11.97 -22.66
CA ASN A 236 -12.88 -11.40 -22.38
C ASN A 236 -12.87 -9.91 -22.77
N TRP A 237 -13.47 -9.58 -23.91
CA TRP A 237 -13.49 -8.23 -24.46
C TRP A 237 -14.20 -7.20 -23.57
N LYS A 238 -15.19 -7.62 -22.77
CA LYS A 238 -15.87 -6.73 -21.83
C LYS A 238 -14.92 -6.30 -20.72
N GLU A 239 -14.20 -7.27 -20.14
CA GLU A 239 -13.18 -7.00 -19.12
C GLU A 239 -12.01 -6.20 -19.73
N ALA A 240 -11.56 -6.51 -20.95
CA ALA A 240 -10.48 -5.77 -21.60
C ALA A 240 -10.81 -4.29 -21.86
N LYS A 241 -12.04 -3.99 -22.32
CA LYS A 241 -12.51 -2.60 -22.49
C LYS A 241 -12.56 -1.87 -21.15
N LEU A 242 -12.98 -2.56 -20.08
CA LEU A 242 -12.99 -2.01 -18.73
C LEU A 242 -11.57 -1.79 -18.19
N THR A 243 -10.64 -2.72 -18.45
CA THR A 243 -9.21 -2.56 -18.15
C THR A 243 -8.66 -1.31 -18.80
N TRP A 244 -8.98 -1.03 -20.07
CA TRP A 244 -8.53 0.19 -20.74
C TRP A 244 -9.03 1.47 -20.07
N SER A 245 -10.30 1.52 -19.66
CA SER A 245 -10.84 2.65 -18.91
C SER A 245 -10.13 2.85 -17.57
N PHE A 246 -9.92 1.77 -16.81
CA PHE A 246 -9.19 1.84 -15.55
C PHE A 246 -7.71 2.18 -15.73
N PHE A 247 -7.08 1.76 -16.81
CA PHE A 247 -5.68 2.06 -17.10
C PHE A 247 -5.44 3.57 -17.21
N LYS A 248 -6.33 4.30 -17.90
CA LYS A 248 -6.28 5.77 -17.98
C LYS A 248 -6.39 6.42 -16.59
N GLN A 249 -7.32 5.93 -15.77
CA GLN A 249 -7.51 6.44 -14.41
C GLN A 249 -6.31 6.11 -13.49
N SER A 250 -5.72 4.93 -13.65
CA SER A 250 -4.55 4.50 -12.90
C SER A 250 -3.38 5.46 -13.11
N PHE A 251 -3.12 5.93 -14.32
CA PHE A 251 -2.00 6.85 -14.55
C PHE A 251 -2.10 8.14 -13.71
N LEU A 252 -3.27 8.78 -13.70
CA LEU A 252 -3.52 9.96 -12.87
C LEU A 252 -3.40 9.61 -11.37
N LYS A 253 -3.99 8.49 -10.95
CA LYS A 253 -3.92 8.03 -9.56
C LYS A 253 -2.49 7.79 -9.11
N GLN A 254 -1.63 7.25 -9.96
CA GLN A 254 -0.23 6.99 -9.66
C GLN A 254 0.52 8.30 -9.39
N ILE A 255 0.32 9.31 -10.24
CA ILE A 255 0.94 10.63 -10.06
C ILE A 255 0.46 11.29 -8.76
N LEU A 256 -0.84 11.20 -8.45
CA LEU A 256 -1.39 11.78 -7.22
C LEU A 256 -0.90 11.05 -5.96
N THR A 257 -0.65 9.74 -6.03
CA THR A 257 -0.27 8.93 -4.87
C THR A 257 1.23 8.99 -4.59
N GLU A 258 2.06 8.90 -5.64
CA GLU A 258 3.53 8.85 -5.52
C GLU A 258 4.18 10.17 -5.98
N GLY A 259 3.40 11.24 -6.15
CA GLY A 259 3.83 12.55 -6.65
C GLY A 259 5.03 13.12 -5.90
N GLU A 260 5.02 12.99 -4.57
CA GLU A 260 6.12 13.40 -3.70
C GLU A 260 7.42 12.65 -4.03
N ARG A 261 7.36 11.33 -4.21
CA ARG A 261 8.52 10.51 -4.59
C ARG A 261 8.98 10.79 -6.02
N TYR A 262 8.06 11.09 -6.94
CA TYR A 262 8.41 11.53 -8.28
C TYR A 262 9.18 12.86 -8.25
N VAL A 263 8.70 13.84 -7.49
CA VAL A 263 9.40 15.13 -7.30
C VAL A 263 10.81 14.90 -6.72
N MET A 264 10.94 14.09 -5.67
CA MET A 264 12.26 13.79 -5.08
C MET A 264 13.20 13.05 -6.06
N THR A 265 12.67 12.15 -6.89
CA THR A 265 13.47 11.28 -7.76
C THR A 265 13.89 11.95 -9.07
N PHE A 266 13.01 12.77 -9.67
CA PHE A 266 13.20 13.36 -11.00
C PHE A 266 13.71 14.80 -10.96
N LEU A 267 13.37 15.57 -9.92
CA LEU A 267 13.76 16.98 -9.83
C LEU A 267 15.02 17.20 -8.97
N ASN A 268 15.62 16.11 -8.44
CA ASN A 268 16.84 16.13 -7.60
C ASN A 268 16.81 17.21 -6.51
N VAL A 269 15.64 17.48 -5.94
CA VAL A 269 15.43 18.54 -4.92
C VAL A 269 16.18 18.24 -3.63
N LEU A 270 16.39 16.95 -3.34
CA LEU A 270 17.05 16.44 -2.14
C LEU A 270 18.17 15.48 -2.53
N ASN A 271 19.29 15.53 -1.80
CA ASN A 271 20.32 14.49 -1.91
C ASN A 271 19.77 13.15 -1.40
N PHE A 272 20.43 12.03 -1.75
CA PHE A 272 19.95 10.70 -1.38
C PHE A 272 19.84 10.48 0.13
N GLY A 273 20.74 11.07 0.93
CA GLY A 273 20.68 10.97 2.39
C GLY A 273 19.42 11.62 2.96
N ASP A 274 19.11 12.84 2.53
CA ASP A 274 17.93 13.59 2.96
C ASP A 274 16.63 12.96 2.46
N GLN A 275 16.63 12.33 1.27
CA GLN A 275 15.50 11.51 0.81
C GLN A 275 15.21 10.34 1.78
N GLY A 276 16.26 9.66 2.24
CA GLY A 276 16.12 8.55 3.19
C GLY A 276 15.61 8.99 4.56
N VAL A 277 16.18 10.08 5.09
CA VAL A 277 15.71 10.66 6.36
C VAL A 277 14.27 11.15 6.25
N TYR A 278 13.93 11.84 5.15
CA TYR A 278 12.58 12.32 4.89
C TYR A 278 11.55 11.18 4.83
N ASP A 279 11.79 10.13 4.03
CA ASP A 279 10.83 9.01 3.90
C ASP A 279 10.59 8.31 5.24
N ILE A 280 11.63 8.11 6.05
CA ILE A 280 11.49 7.50 7.38
C ILE A 280 10.72 8.42 8.33
N VAL A 281 11.08 9.71 8.41
CA VAL A 281 10.44 10.66 9.31
C VAL A 281 8.98 10.89 8.92
N ASN A 282 8.67 10.99 7.63
CA ASN A 282 7.30 11.10 7.13
C ASN A 282 6.46 9.87 7.50
N ASN A 283 7.02 8.67 7.32
CA ASN A 283 6.35 7.43 7.71
C ASN A 283 6.13 7.35 9.23
N LEU A 284 7.12 7.71 10.06
CA LEU A 284 7.00 7.77 11.52
C LEU A 284 5.96 8.79 11.98
N GLY A 285 6.04 10.01 11.46
CA GLY A 285 5.13 11.09 11.82
C GLY A 285 3.68 10.77 11.47
N SER A 286 3.45 10.16 10.30
CA SER A 286 2.11 9.79 9.84
C SER A 286 1.42 8.71 10.70
N LEU A 287 2.16 7.99 11.56
CA LEU A 287 1.59 6.94 12.42
C LEU A 287 0.54 7.50 13.36
N VAL A 288 0.72 8.72 13.87
CA VAL A 288 -0.28 9.37 14.73
C VAL A 288 -1.60 9.52 13.97
N ALA A 289 -1.54 10.13 12.79
CA ALA A 289 -2.73 10.34 11.98
C ALA A 289 -3.42 9.00 11.65
N ARG A 290 -2.65 7.99 11.26
CA ARG A 290 -3.18 6.66 10.87
C ARG A 290 -3.73 5.83 12.03
N LEU A 291 -3.12 5.89 13.20
CA LEU A 291 -3.46 5.02 14.34
C LEU A 291 -4.39 5.68 15.35
N ILE A 292 -4.41 7.02 15.40
CA ILE A 292 -5.21 7.78 16.38
C ILE A 292 -6.32 8.53 15.67
N PHE A 293 -6.02 9.42 14.74
CA PHE A 293 -7.02 10.32 14.16
C PHE A 293 -7.93 9.63 13.16
N GLN A 294 -7.39 8.82 12.25
CA GLN A 294 -8.19 8.14 11.22
C GLN A 294 -9.30 7.24 11.82
N PRO A 295 -9.08 6.39 12.84
CA PRO A 295 -10.17 5.62 13.45
C PRO A 295 -11.24 6.48 14.13
N ILE A 296 -10.84 7.63 14.70
CA ILE A 296 -11.76 8.61 15.29
C ILE A 296 -12.61 9.22 14.17
N GLU A 297 -11.99 9.70 13.10
CA GLU A 297 -12.68 10.28 11.93
C GLU A 297 -13.69 9.29 11.31
N GLU A 298 -13.30 8.04 11.09
CA GLU A 298 -14.19 7.01 10.53
C GLU A 298 -15.39 6.73 11.45
N SER A 299 -15.16 6.70 12.78
CA SER A 299 -16.22 6.44 13.76
C SER A 299 -17.21 7.59 13.86
N PHE A 300 -16.71 8.83 13.90
CA PHE A 300 -17.55 10.02 14.02
C PHE A 300 -18.22 10.43 12.71
N TYR A 301 -17.66 10.04 11.56
CA TYR A 301 -18.35 10.19 10.28
C TYR A 301 -19.68 9.44 10.28
N ILE A 302 -19.67 8.17 10.75
CA ILE A 302 -20.89 7.35 10.86
C ILE A 302 -21.90 7.98 11.83
N PHE A 303 -21.41 8.57 12.93
CA PHE A 303 -22.26 9.28 13.88
C PHE A 303 -22.94 10.48 13.22
N PHE A 304 -22.18 11.40 12.62
CA PHE A 304 -22.73 12.59 11.98
C PHE A 304 -23.67 12.24 10.82
N ALA A 305 -23.34 11.24 10.01
CA ALA A 305 -24.18 10.80 8.89
C ALA A 305 -25.53 10.18 9.32
N LYS A 306 -25.66 9.77 10.60
CA LYS A 306 -26.92 9.27 11.17
C LYS A 306 -27.74 10.34 11.87
N VAL A 307 -27.07 11.33 12.46
CA VAL A 307 -27.71 12.41 13.22
C VAL A 307 -28.15 13.55 12.29
N LEU A 308 -27.37 13.82 11.24
CA LEU A 308 -27.66 14.85 10.25
C LEU A 308 -28.38 14.23 9.05
N GLU A 309 -29.49 14.85 8.66
CA GLU A 309 -30.16 14.52 7.41
C GLU A 309 -29.51 15.28 6.26
N ARG A 310 -29.03 14.55 5.25
CA ARG A 310 -28.53 15.15 4.00
C ARG A 310 -29.66 15.89 3.29
N GLU A 311 -29.30 16.92 2.51
CA GLU A 311 -30.22 17.74 1.70
C GLU A 311 -31.19 18.62 2.51
N LYS A 312 -31.07 18.65 3.84
CA LYS A 312 -31.80 19.59 4.70
C LYS A 312 -30.88 20.68 5.24
N ASP A 313 -31.27 21.93 4.99
CA ASP A 313 -30.62 23.10 5.58
C ASP A 313 -30.63 23.04 7.11
N ALA A 314 -29.63 23.69 7.73
CA ALA A 314 -29.46 23.71 9.19
C ALA A 314 -30.72 24.19 9.95
N THR A 315 -31.54 25.04 9.34
CA THR A 315 -32.80 25.54 9.93
C THR A 315 -33.96 24.56 9.87
N LEU A 316 -33.89 23.54 9.01
CA LEU A 316 -34.92 22.52 8.79
C LEU A 316 -34.61 21.19 9.49
N GLN A 317 -33.43 21.08 10.10
CA GLN A 317 -33.06 19.91 10.90
C GLN A 317 -33.78 19.92 12.26
N ARG A 318 -33.93 18.73 12.85
CA ARG A 318 -34.46 18.62 14.21
C ARG A 318 -33.50 19.33 15.16
N GLN A 319 -34.01 20.31 15.89
CA GLN A 319 -33.21 21.18 16.75
C GLN A 319 -32.39 20.42 17.80
N GLU A 320 -32.94 19.32 18.33
CA GLU A 320 -32.25 18.42 19.26
C GLU A 320 -31.06 17.72 18.61
N ASP A 321 -31.24 17.13 17.42
CA ASP A 321 -30.19 16.39 16.70
C ASP A 321 -29.07 17.33 16.22
N PHE A 322 -29.44 18.53 15.74
CA PHE A 322 -28.49 19.57 15.36
C PHE A 322 -27.66 20.06 16.57
N ALA A 323 -28.29 20.29 17.72
CA ALA A 323 -27.59 20.68 18.94
C ALA A 323 -26.62 19.59 19.44
N VAL A 324 -27.04 18.32 19.35
CA VAL A 324 -26.18 17.17 19.69
C VAL A 324 -24.99 17.09 18.73
N ALA A 325 -25.20 17.23 17.41
CA ALA A 325 -24.14 17.23 16.42
C ALA A 325 -23.13 18.36 16.66
N ALA A 326 -23.60 19.59 16.94
CA ALA A 326 -22.75 20.73 17.24
C ALA A 326 -21.92 20.52 18.51
N MET A 327 -22.53 20.02 19.59
CA MET A 327 -21.85 19.72 20.84
C MET A 327 -20.76 18.65 20.67
N VAL A 328 -21.05 17.59 19.91
CA VAL A 328 -20.09 16.53 19.60
C VAL A 328 -18.95 17.07 18.74
N LEU A 329 -19.24 17.86 17.71
CA LEU A 329 -18.22 18.50 16.87
C LEU A 329 -17.29 19.40 17.70
N GLU A 330 -17.85 20.24 18.57
CA GLU A 330 -17.07 21.10 19.46
C GLU A 330 -16.17 20.27 20.40
N SER A 331 -16.71 19.20 20.97
CA SER A 331 -15.97 18.30 21.85
C SER A 331 -14.84 17.59 21.11
N LEU A 332 -15.08 17.14 19.88
CA LEU A 332 -14.07 16.52 19.03
C LEU A 332 -12.97 17.47 18.61
N LEU A 333 -13.32 18.70 18.22
CA LEU A 333 -12.33 19.72 17.89
C LEU A 333 -11.45 20.06 19.09
N LYS A 334 -12.04 20.19 20.29
CA LYS A 334 -11.28 20.37 21.53
C LYS A 334 -10.36 19.19 21.81
N LEU A 335 -10.86 17.96 21.66
CA LEU A 335 -10.06 16.74 21.86
C LEU A 335 -8.90 16.66 20.86
N ALA A 336 -9.18 16.88 19.57
CA ALA A 336 -8.19 16.87 18.50
C ALA A 336 -7.14 17.95 18.69
N LEU A 337 -7.55 19.17 19.09
CA LEU A 337 -6.64 20.26 19.41
C LEU A 337 -5.75 19.92 20.62
N LEU A 338 -6.32 19.39 21.70
CA LEU A 338 -5.56 18.99 22.88
C LEU A 338 -4.56 17.88 22.57
N ALA A 339 -4.98 16.86 21.81
CA ALA A 339 -4.11 15.78 21.36
C ALA A 339 -2.99 16.30 20.43
N GLY A 340 -3.34 17.11 19.44
CA GLY A 340 -2.40 17.72 18.51
C GLY A 340 -1.39 18.63 19.21
N LEU A 341 -1.83 19.45 20.17
CA LEU A 341 -0.94 20.30 20.98
C LEU A 341 -0.02 19.48 21.89
N THR A 342 -0.53 18.41 22.50
CA THR A 342 0.26 17.48 23.29
C THR A 342 1.39 16.88 22.44
N ILE A 343 1.06 16.40 21.25
CA ILE A 343 2.04 15.84 20.31
C ILE A 343 2.99 16.91 19.79
N THR A 344 2.51 18.12 19.56
CA THR A 344 3.37 19.24 19.16
C THR A 344 4.39 19.55 20.25
N VAL A 345 3.97 19.76 21.49
CA VAL A 345 4.86 20.14 22.60
C VAL A 345 5.85 19.02 22.93
N PHE A 346 5.35 17.81 23.19
CA PHE A 346 6.21 16.69 23.58
C PHE A 346 6.99 16.11 22.41
N GLY A 347 6.35 15.97 21.25
CA GLY A 347 7.01 15.50 20.03
C GLY A 347 8.13 16.44 19.60
N PHE A 348 7.94 17.76 19.68
CA PHE A 348 8.99 18.73 19.35
C PHE A 348 10.19 18.62 20.32
N ALA A 349 9.92 18.52 21.62
CA ALA A 349 10.95 18.41 22.66
C ALA A 349 11.73 17.08 22.57
N TYR A 350 11.03 15.97 22.35
CA TYR A 350 11.62 14.62 22.35
C TYR A 350 11.96 14.09 20.95
N SER A 351 11.84 14.88 19.88
CA SER A 351 12.09 14.45 18.50
C SER A 351 13.46 13.78 18.33
N GLN A 352 14.52 14.38 18.87
CA GLN A 352 15.87 13.82 18.76
C GLN A 352 15.99 12.48 19.49
N LEU A 353 15.46 12.37 20.71
CA LEU A 353 15.45 11.13 21.48
C LEU A 353 14.65 10.04 20.80
N ALA A 354 13.46 10.37 20.26
CA ALA A 354 12.62 9.43 19.56
C ALA A 354 13.31 8.86 18.31
N LEU A 355 13.97 9.71 17.52
CA LEU A 355 14.73 9.29 16.34
C LEU A 355 15.96 8.47 16.73
N ASP A 356 16.63 8.81 17.82
CA ASP A 356 17.80 8.07 18.30
C ASP A 356 17.42 6.65 18.78
N ILE A 357 16.29 6.52 19.50
CA ILE A 357 15.74 5.22 19.88
C ILE A 357 15.39 4.40 18.64
N TYR A 358 14.83 5.02 17.60
CA TYR A 358 14.38 4.30 16.42
C TYR A 358 15.53 3.89 15.49
N GLY A 359 16.24 4.86 14.91
CA GLY A 359 17.29 4.65 13.91
C GLY A 359 18.69 5.07 14.33
N GLY A 360 18.89 5.50 15.58
CA GLY A 360 20.18 5.96 16.10
C GLY A 360 20.68 7.25 15.43
N ALA A 361 22.01 7.42 15.45
CA ALA A 361 22.69 8.59 14.90
C ALA A 361 22.36 8.87 13.43
N MET A 362 21.98 7.85 12.65
CA MET A 362 21.55 7.99 11.26
C MET A 362 20.33 8.91 11.11
N LEU A 363 19.42 8.91 12.09
CA LEU A 363 18.22 9.77 12.09
C LEU A 363 18.30 10.92 13.11
N SER A 364 18.99 10.74 14.23
CA SER A 364 19.07 11.73 15.30
C SER A 364 20.08 12.85 15.02
N SER A 365 20.98 12.65 14.04
CA SER A 365 21.89 13.68 13.53
C SER A 365 21.40 14.31 12.22
N GLY A 366 21.82 15.55 11.95
CA GLY A 366 21.46 16.24 10.70
C GLY A 366 20.02 16.77 10.66
N SER A 367 19.33 16.54 9.53
CA SER A 367 18.02 17.11 9.21
C SER A 367 16.85 16.42 9.92
N GLY A 368 17.03 15.19 10.43
CA GLY A 368 15.98 14.36 11.02
C GLY A 368 15.20 15.01 12.16
N PRO A 369 15.85 15.54 13.23
CA PRO A 369 15.13 16.17 14.33
C PRO A 369 14.31 17.38 13.91
N VAL A 370 14.81 18.19 12.96
CA VAL A 370 14.08 19.37 12.45
C VAL A 370 12.87 18.94 11.63
N LEU A 371 13.01 17.89 10.82
CA LEU A 371 11.89 17.31 10.06
C LEU A 371 10.81 16.77 10.99
N LEU A 372 11.17 15.98 12.02
CA LEU A 372 10.18 15.42 12.94
C LEU A 372 9.48 16.51 13.77
N ARG A 373 10.22 17.54 14.21
CA ARG A 373 9.66 18.73 14.87
C ARG A 373 8.63 19.44 14.00
N THR A 374 8.96 19.63 12.73
CA THR A 374 8.05 20.26 11.75
C THR A 374 6.84 19.37 11.50
N TYR A 375 7.04 18.05 11.45
CA TYR A 375 5.94 17.09 11.32
C TYR A 375 5.01 17.12 12.55
N CYS A 376 5.54 17.27 13.76
CA CYS A 376 4.71 17.40 14.96
C CYS A 376 3.78 18.63 14.88
N LEU A 377 4.24 19.74 14.30
CA LEU A 377 3.39 20.90 14.00
C LEU A 377 2.35 20.57 12.92
N TYR A 378 2.75 19.83 11.88
CA TYR A 378 1.83 19.38 10.83
C TYR A 378 0.73 18.45 11.36
N VAL A 379 1.02 17.59 12.34
CA VAL A 379 0.04 16.70 13.00
C VAL A 379 -1.07 17.48 13.67
N LEU A 380 -0.79 18.66 14.24
CA LEU A 380 -1.82 19.54 14.79
C LEU A 380 -2.81 20.00 13.71
N LEU A 381 -2.31 20.37 12.53
CA LEU A 381 -3.16 20.77 11.40
C LEU A 381 -3.97 19.59 10.88
N LEU A 382 -3.36 18.41 10.78
CA LEU A 382 -4.06 17.18 10.40
C LEU A 382 -5.19 16.83 11.37
N ALA A 383 -4.97 16.97 12.68
CA ALA A 383 -5.98 16.67 13.69
C ALA A 383 -7.25 17.51 13.52
N ILE A 384 -7.07 18.82 13.27
CA ILE A 384 -8.19 19.74 13.06
C ILE A 384 -8.85 19.46 11.72
N ASN A 385 -8.04 19.33 10.65
CA ASN A 385 -8.53 19.10 9.30
C ASN A 385 -9.37 17.82 9.23
N GLY A 386 -8.87 16.70 9.77
CA GLY A 386 -9.57 15.42 9.74
C GLY A 386 -10.94 15.45 10.42
N VAL A 387 -11.07 16.11 11.58
CA VAL A 387 -12.37 16.28 12.25
C VAL A 387 -13.32 17.15 11.42
N THR A 388 -12.83 18.24 10.82
CA THR A 388 -13.67 19.11 9.99
C THR A 388 -14.09 18.43 8.68
N GLU A 389 -13.19 17.68 8.04
CA GLU A 389 -13.43 16.94 6.81
C GLU A 389 -14.44 15.82 7.05
N CYS A 390 -14.27 15.06 8.13
CA CYS A 390 -15.23 14.05 8.61
C CYS A 390 -16.65 14.61 8.77
N PHE A 391 -16.80 15.74 9.47
CA PHE A 391 -18.10 16.38 9.67
C PHE A 391 -18.70 16.90 8.36
N THR A 392 -17.91 17.61 7.55
CA THR A 392 -18.36 18.20 6.30
C THR A 392 -18.84 17.14 5.32
N PHE A 393 -18.09 16.05 5.13
CA PHE A 393 -18.54 14.95 4.27
C PHE A 393 -19.78 14.21 4.79
N ALA A 394 -19.97 14.17 6.11
CA ALA A 394 -21.19 13.60 6.67
C ALA A 394 -22.41 14.48 6.38
N ALA A 395 -22.25 15.80 6.42
CA ALA A 395 -23.30 16.80 6.28
C ALA A 395 -23.64 17.18 4.83
N MET A 396 -22.67 17.12 3.91
CA MET A 396 -22.82 17.57 2.51
C MET A 396 -23.96 16.84 1.77
N SER A 397 -24.67 17.61 0.94
CA SER A 397 -25.60 17.11 -0.07
C SER A 397 -24.89 16.42 -1.22
N LYS A 398 -25.63 15.68 -2.04
CA LYS A 398 -25.07 14.99 -3.20
C LYS A 398 -24.44 15.96 -4.20
N GLU A 399 -25.08 17.09 -4.46
CA GLU A 399 -24.61 18.12 -5.39
C GLU A 399 -23.33 18.81 -4.92
N GLU A 400 -23.11 18.87 -3.61
CA GLU A 400 -21.89 19.42 -3.00
C GLU A 400 -20.74 18.41 -3.08
N VAL A 401 -21.01 17.13 -2.83
CA VAL A 401 -20.01 16.06 -2.98
C VAL A 401 -19.52 15.94 -4.41
N ASP A 402 -20.42 15.96 -5.40
CA ASP A 402 -20.06 15.85 -6.82
C ASP A 402 -19.20 17.03 -7.29
N ARG A 403 -19.44 18.24 -6.77
CA ARG A 403 -18.61 19.44 -7.01
C ARG A 403 -17.26 19.41 -6.34
N TRP A 404 -17.08 18.61 -5.29
CA TRP A 404 -15.81 18.52 -4.56
C TRP A 404 -14.81 17.59 -5.25
N VAL A 405 -15.32 16.64 -6.05
CA VAL A 405 -14.53 15.61 -6.74
C VAL A 405 -14.18 16.01 -8.19
N THR A 406 -14.81 17.05 -8.74
CA THR A 406 -14.49 17.66 -10.04
C THR A 406 -13.64 18.90 -9.88
#